data_AF-A0A0H3EP39-F1
#
_entry.id   AF-A0A0H3EP39-F1
#
_cell.length_a   1.000
_cell.length_b   1.000
_cell.length_c   1.000
_cell.angle_alpha   90.00
_cell.angle_beta   90.00
_cell.angle_gamma   90.00
#
_symmetry.space_group_name_H-M   'P 1'
#
loop_
_entity.id
_entity.type
_entity.pdbx_description
1 polymer ?
#
loop_
_entity_poly.entity_id
_entity_poly.type
_entity_poly.pdbx_seq_one_letter_code
_entity_poly.pdbx_strand_id
1 'polypeptide(L)'
;MTITIVEFNVLKVMAEKDIDWSWMVLDRTLAIRNIPGFGNVANIVTKLVNHGLVDIVNGEGNSKPRYRVSQYGLNLIKEQQDNLF
;
A
#
# COMPACT_ATOMS: atom_id res chain seq x y z
N MET A 1 14.51 7.36 4.50
CA MET A 1 13.56 6.24 4.36
C MET A 1 13.94 5.45 3.13
N THR A 2 14.03 4.12 3.22
CA THR A 2 14.34 3.26 2.07
C THR A 2 13.24 2.23 1.93
N ILE A 3 12.52 2.26 0.81
CA ILE A 3 11.56 1.22 0.42
C ILE A 3 12.04 0.53 -0.85
N THR A 4 11.71 -0.74 -1.00
CA THR A 4 12.00 -1.51 -2.20
C THR A 4 11.07 -1.13 -3.35
N ILE A 5 11.46 -1.45 -4.58
CA ILE A 5 10.57 -1.30 -5.74
C ILE A 5 9.28 -2.10 -5.61
N VAL A 6 9.33 -3.25 -4.93
CA VAL A 6 8.15 -4.09 -4.65
C VAL A 6 7.20 -3.35 -3.70
N GLU A 7 7.71 -2.86 -2.57
CA GLU A 7 6.92 -2.07 -1.61
C GLU A 7 6.34 -0.81 -2.27
N PHE A 8 7.11 -0.12 -3.11
CA PHE A 8 6.64 1.05 -3.85
C PHE A 8 5.56 0.71 -4.89
N ASN A 9 5.68 -0.42 -5.61
CA ASN A 9 4.64 -0.85 -6.54
C ASN A 9 3.34 -1.23 -5.82
N VAL A 10 3.43 -1.86 -4.65
CA VAL A 10 2.25 -2.11 -3.80
C VAL A 10 1.61 -0.79 -3.35
N LEU A 11 2.40 0.19 -2.93
CA LEU A 11 1.91 1.51 -2.55
C LEU A 11 1.15 2.20 -3.71
N LYS A 12 1.68 2.12 -4.94
CA LYS A 12 1.00 2.64 -6.15
C LYS A 12 -0.35 1.95 -6.39
N VAL A 13 -0.41 0.62 -6.30
CA VAL A 13 -1.67 -0.14 -6.47
C VAL A 13 -2.71 0.29 -5.44
N MET A 14 -2.29 0.50 -4.19
CA MET A 14 -3.20 0.99 -3.14
C MET A 14 -3.74 2.38 -3.45
N ALA A 15 -2.93 3.25 -4.06
CA ALA A 15 -3.31 4.63 -4.41
C ALA A 15 -4.22 4.74 -5.64
N GLU A 16 -4.35 3.69 -6.46
CA GLU A 16 -5.23 3.70 -7.65
C GLU A 16 -6.72 3.84 -7.31
N LYS A 17 -7.11 3.49 -6.09
CA LYS A 17 -8.49 3.55 -5.61
C LYS A 17 -8.52 4.12 -4.19
N ASP A 18 -9.38 5.11 -3.97
CA ASP A 18 -9.66 5.63 -2.63
C ASP A 18 -10.62 4.69 -1.88
N ILE A 19 -10.10 3.55 -1.45
CA ILE A 19 -10.82 2.52 -0.70
C ILE A 19 -10.01 2.01 0.49
N ASP A 20 -10.71 1.40 1.44
CA ASP A 20 -10.11 0.75 2.59
C ASP A 20 -9.71 -0.69 2.25
N TRP A 21 -8.43 -0.86 1.91
CA TRP A 21 -7.86 -2.14 1.52
C TRP A 21 -7.81 -3.10 2.70
N SER A 22 -8.29 -4.33 2.53
CA SER A 22 -7.79 -5.44 3.36
C SER A 22 -6.59 -6.05 2.68
N TRP A 23 -5.69 -6.64 3.47
CA TRP A 23 -4.53 -7.36 2.92
C TRP A 23 -4.96 -8.46 1.94
N MET A 24 -6.10 -9.14 2.17
CA MET A 24 -6.63 -10.19 1.29
C MET A 24 -7.07 -9.63 -0.08
N VAL A 25 -7.77 -8.49 -0.10
CA VAL A 25 -8.22 -7.88 -1.36
C VAL A 25 -7.02 -7.31 -2.14
N LEU A 26 -6.07 -6.72 -1.43
CA LEU A 26 -4.82 -6.23 -2.03
C LEU A 26 -3.99 -7.37 -2.61
N ASP A 27 -3.81 -8.46 -1.86
CA ASP A 27 -3.08 -9.65 -2.31
C ASP A 27 -3.66 -10.26 -3.58
N ARG A 28 -4.99 -10.44 -3.61
CA ARG A 28 -5.69 -10.92 -4.80
C ARG A 28 -5.54 -9.97 -5.99
N THR A 29 -5.56 -8.65 -5.74
CA THR A 29 -5.39 -7.64 -6.78
C THR A 29 -3.99 -7.70 -7.40
N LEU A 30 -2.96 -7.84 -6.56
CA LEU A 30 -1.58 -8.01 -7.03
C LEU A 30 -1.42 -9.31 -7.83
N ALA A 31 -1.97 -10.43 -7.33
CA ALA A 31 -1.90 -11.73 -7.99
C ALA A 31 -2.57 -11.72 -9.38
N ILE A 32 -3.79 -11.18 -9.49
CA ILE A 32 -4.52 -11.07 -10.77
C ILE A 32 -3.75 -10.23 -11.80
N ARG A 33 -3.04 -9.20 -11.33
CA ARG A 33 -2.28 -8.27 -12.19
C ARG A 33 -0.82 -8.68 -12.38
N ASN A 34 -0.40 -9.83 -11.83
CA ASN A 34 0.98 -10.30 -11.82
C ASN A 34 1.98 -9.24 -11.30
N ILE A 35 1.58 -8.47 -10.29
CA ILE A 35 2.45 -7.46 -9.66
C ILE A 35 3.23 -8.13 -8.52
N PRO A 36 4.57 -8.09 -8.52
CA PRO A 36 5.38 -8.65 -7.43
C PRO A 36 4.95 -8.13 -6.06
N GLY A 37 4.88 -9.02 -5.07
CA GLY A 37 4.47 -8.70 -3.70
C GLY A 37 3.26 -9.50 -3.19
N PHE A 38 2.49 -10.14 -4.08
CA PHE A 38 1.48 -11.12 -3.69
C PHE A 38 2.11 -12.28 -2.88
N GLY A 39 1.38 -12.86 -1.95
CA GLY A 39 1.86 -13.84 -0.96
C GLY A 39 2.62 -13.23 0.23
N ASN A 40 3.04 -11.96 0.16
CA ASN A 40 3.80 -11.27 1.21
C ASN A 40 3.18 -9.92 1.65
N VAL A 41 1.93 -9.68 1.27
CA VAL A 41 1.27 -8.36 1.44
C VAL A 41 1.20 -7.91 2.89
N ALA A 42 0.94 -8.80 3.85
CA ALA A 42 0.86 -8.43 5.26
C ALA A 42 2.18 -7.80 5.77
N ASN A 43 3.33 -8.37 5.39
CA ASN A 43 4.63 -7.86 5.78
C ASN A 43 4.95 -6.54 5.07
N ILE A 44 4.63 -6.45 3.77
CA ILE A 44 4.82 -5.24 2.97
C ILE A 44 4.01 -4.08 3.56
N VAL A 45 2.72 -4.28 3.82
CA VAL A 45 1.84 -3.26 4.39
C VAL A 45 2.31 -2.84 5.78
N THR A 46 2.73 -3.79 6.62
CA THR A 46 3.30 -3.46 7.95
C THR A 46 4.51 -2.53 7.84
N LYS A 47 5.42 -2.79 6.89
CA LYS A 47 6.56 -1.89 6.67
C LYS A 47 6.15 -0.52 6.14
N LEU A 48 5.19 -0.48 5.21
CA LEU A 48 4.67 0.78 4.69
C LEU A 48 3.99 1.61 5.78
N VAL A 49 3.27 0.97 6.72
CA VAL A 49 2.73 1.61 7.93
C VAL A 49 3.83 2.15 8.82
N ASN A 50 4.86 1.34 9.11
CA ASN A 50 6.00 1.75 9.93
C ASN A 50 6.77 2.93 9.32
N HIS A 51 6.71 3.09 8.00
CA HIS A 51 7.29 4.22 7.28
C HIS A 51 6.33 5.43 7.16
N GLY A 52 5.11 5.33 7.68
CA GLY A 52 4.10 6.39 7.60
C GLY A 52 3.51 6.60 6.20
N LEU A 53 3.71 5.65 5.28
CA LEU A 53 3.21 5.72 3.89
C LEU A 53 1.79 5.15 3.74
N VAL A 54 1.35 4.35 4.71
CA VAL A 54 0.04 3.73 4.77
C VAL A 54 -0.51 3.93 6.18
N ASP A 55 -1.75 4.36 6.27
CA ASP A 55 -2.49 4.48 7.52
C ASP A 55 -3.30 3.22 7.78
N ILE A 56 -3.41 2.84 9.06
CA ILE A 56 -4.34 1.81 9.51
C ILE A 56 -5.69 2.47 9.73
N VAL A 57 -6.70 2.02 8.98
CA VAL A 57 -8.10 2.40 9.17
C VAL A 57 -8.74 1.31 10.03
N ASN A 58 -8.96 1.61 11.31
CA ASN A 58 -9.69 0.70 12.20
C ASN A 58 -11.20 0.93 12.03
N GLY A 59 -11.93 -0.15 11.74
CA GLY A 59 -13.38 -0.16 11.98
C GLY A 59 -13.66 -0.36 13.47
N GLU A 60 -14.83 0.05 13.94
CA GLU A 60 -15.26 -0.24 15.31
C GLU A 60 -15.22 -1.78 15.58
N GLY A 61 -14.60 -2.19 16.69
CA GLY A 61 -14.57 -3.59 17.16
C GLY A 61 -13.40 -4.47 16.68
N ASN A 62 -13.55 -5.80 16.80
CA ASN A 62 -12.55 -6.83 16.43
C ASN A 62 -12.42 -7.06 14.91
N SER A 63 -12.68 -6.04 14.10
CA SER A 63 -12.60 -6.16 12.64
C SER A 63 -11.13 -6.28 12.19
N LYS A 64 -10.87 -7.02 11.10
CA LYS A 64 -9.53 -7.09 10.52
C LYS A 64 -9.10 -5.68 10.08
N PRO A 65 -7.85 -5.26 10.31
CA PRO A 65 -7.39 -3.92 9.97
C PRO A 65 -7.57 -3.65 8.48
N ARG A 66 -7.96 -2.41 8.18
CA ARG A 66 -7.97 -1.88 6.83
C ARG A 66 -6.84 -0.88 6.67
N TYR A 67 -6.48 -0.62 5.42
CA TYR A 67 -5.33 0.18 5.07
C TYR A 67 -5.67 1.17 3.97
N ARG A 68 -5.16 2.40 4.10
CA ARG A 68 -5.28 3.45 3.10
C ARG A 68 -3.93 4.13 2.93
N VAL A 69 -3.61 4.59 1.72
CA VAL A 69 -2.37 5.35 1.50
C VAL A 69 -2.47 6.67 2.26
N SER A 70 -1.45 6.99 3.04
CA SER A 70 -1.40 8.25 3.79
C SER A 70 -1.13 9.43 2.85
N GLN A 71 -1.34 10.66 3.32
CA GLN A 71 -0.96 11.84 2.54
C GLN A 71 0.55 11.84 2.22
N TYR A 72 1.38 11.34 3.14
CA TYR A 72 2.81 11.22 2.91
C TYR A 72 3.13 10.19 1.81
N GLY A 73 2.43 9.05 1.79
CA GLY A 73 2.54 8.06 0.72
C GLY A 73 2.12 8.60 -0.65
N LEU A 74 1.05 9.39 -0.70
CA LEU A 74 0.60 10.04 -1.93
C LEU A 74 1.62 11.06 -2.46
N ASN A 75 2.23 11.85 -1.57
CA ASN A 75 3.26 12.82 -1.95
C ASN A 75 4.49 12.10 -2.53
N LEU A 76 4.94 11.01 -1.89
CA LEU A 76 6.07 10.20 -2.39
C LEU A 76 5.80 9.66 -3.81
N ILE A 77 4.57 9.19 -4.08
CA ILE A 77 4.19 8.70 -5.42
C ILE A 77 4.30 9.84 -6.45
N LYS A 78 3.81 11.04 -6.13
CA LYS A 78 3.86 12.21 -7.03
C LYS A 78 5.30 12.63 -7.32
N GLU A 79 6.12 12.79 -6.27
CA GLU A 79 7.54 13.15 -6.41
C GLU A 79 8.29 12.17 -7.33
N GLN A 80 8.02 10.88 -7.22
CA GLN A 80 8.65 9.85 -8.07
C GLN A 80 8.12 9.85 -9.51
N GLN A 81 6.86 10.25 -9.74
CA GLN A 81 6.29 10.39 -11.08
C GLN A 81 6.82 11.63 -11.80
N ASP A 82 6.97 12.74 -11.07
CA ASP A 82 7.48 14.00 -11.62
C ASP A 82 8.97 13.91 -11.97
N ASN A 83 9.75 13.10 -11.25
CA ASN A 83 11.17 12.82 -11.55
C ASN A 83 11.39 11.92 -12.78
N LEU A 84 10.33 11.43 -13.43
CA LEU A 84 10.39 10.65 -14.67
C LEU A 84 10.15 11.51 -15.93
N PHE A 85 10.01 12.83 -15.77
CA PHE A 85 9.89 13.84 -16.82
C PHE A 85 10.96 14.93 -16.66
#